data_AF-X1R466-F1
#
_entry.id   AF-X1R466-F1
#
_cell.length_a   1.000
_cell.length_b   1.000
_cell.length_c   1.000
_cell.angle_alpha   90.00
_cell.angle_beta   90.00
_cell.angle_gamma   90.00
#
_symmetry.space_group_name_H-M   'P 1'
#
loop_
_entity.id
_entity.type
_entity.pdbx_description
1 polymer ?
#
loop_
_entity_poly.entity_id
_entity_poly.type
_entity_poly.pdbx_seq_one_letter_code
_entity_poly.pdbx_strand_id
1 'polypeptide(L)'
;ATEFYKDQDSNLKVKGYGDPLLISETLVEIVNNIILKFNTKLKNINDLVLDDSYFKAPVLIPGVTSSYEPYDAPNGALCVNFNTVNFRRDQNGSYVSAETQTPLLPFALSKITESAMDRGRIILSPKKNEITLYAGHLLLYFLKKESIKSNGIIRIGRVQKELDKLIFRYLSRFSLKQVVSKLLEHSNNFIANQLLIAAGAKVYGPPGTLNKGIRAAIAYAKNNLKIDNINVVEGSGISRRNRISAKSLYKILKVFEPYHSLMHRKGRAFYKTGTLKGINTRVGYIVNAKGKLYCFVVLLNTPGKST
;
A
#
# COMPACT_ATOMS: atom_id res chain seq x y z
N ALA A 1 -8.12 6.05 4.16
CA ALA A 1 -8.66 7.41 4.40
C ALA A 1 -7.52 8.40 4.26
N THR A 2 -7.82 9.58 3.74
CA THR A 2 -6.87 10.68 3.56
C THR A 2 -7.58 11.97 3.92
N GLU A 3 -6.98 12.78 4.78
CA GLU A 3 -7.61 14.01 5.30
C GLU A 3 -6.87 15.23 4.78
N PHE A 4 -7.63 16.29 4.53
CA PHE A 4 -7.18 17.55 3.98
C PHE A 4 -7.58 18.65 4.93
N TYR A 5 -6.63 19.49 5.29
CA TYR A 5 -6.78 20.59 6.22
C TYR A 5 -6.31 21.89 5.62
N LYS A 6 -6.82 23.00 6.14
CA LYS A 6 -6.31 24.34 5.86
C LYS A 6 -5.86 24.97 7.18
N ASP A 7 -4.65 25.51 7.21
CA ASP A 7 -4.15 26.28 8.36
C ASP A 7 -4.37 27.79 8.18
N GLN A 8 -3.94 28.56 9.17
CA GLN A 8 -4.12 30.02 9.23
C GLN A 8 -3.34 30.75 8.11
N ASP A 9 -2.22 30.16 7.65
CA ASP A 9 -1.37 30.72 6.59
C ASP A 9 -1.84 30.31 5.17
N SER A 10 -3.05 29.73 5.08
CA SER A 10 -3.60 29.19 3.84
C SER A 10 -2.74 28.10 3.19
N ASN A 11 -1.97 27.34 3.98
CA ASN A 11 -1.36 26.10 3.52
C ASN A 11 -2.44 25.01 3.42
N LEU A 12 -2.30 24.14 2.43
CA LEU A 12 -3.08 22.90 2.34
C LEU A 12 -2.27 21.80 3.02
N LYS A 13 -2.79 21.21 4.11
CA LYS A 13 -2.16 20.06 4.75
C LYS A 13 -2.87 18.77 4.38
N VAL A 14 -2.12 17.71 4.10
CA VAL A 14 -2.65 16.41 3.69
C VAL A 14 -2.11 15.34 4.62
N LYS A 15 -3.01 14.61 5.27
CA LYS A 15 -2.68 13.53 6.19
C LYS A 15 -3.07 12.18 5.63
N GLY A 16 -2.07 11.33 5.44
CA GLY A 16 -2.27 9.95 5.03
C GLY A 16 -2.47 9.01 6.22
N TYR A 17 -3.36 8.02 6.05
CA TYR A 17 -3.62 6.98 7.06
C TYR A 17 -3.25 5.57 6.56
N GLY A 18 -2.40 5.49 5.54
CA GLY A 18 -1.90 4.23 4.99
C GLY A 18 -2.86 3.54 4.03
N ASP A 19 -3.64 4.30 3.27
CA ASP A 19 -4.52 3.75 2.23
C ASP A 19 -3.70 3.04 1.14
N PRO A 20 -3.82 1.70 1.01
CA PRO A 20 -2.97 0.94 0.09
C PRO A 20 -3.36 1.12 -1.37
N LEU A 21 -4.53 1.71 -1.66
CA LEU A 21 -5.04 1.95 -3.00
C LEU A 21 -5.23 3.44 -3.27
N LEU A 22 -4.46 4.30 -2.61
CA LEU A 22 -4.31 5.69 -3.03
C LEU A 22 -3.51 5.72 -4.33
N ILE A 23 -4.20 5.59 -5.46
CA ILE A 23 -3.63 5.59 -6.81
C ILE A 23 -4.01 6.86 -7.56
N SER A 24 -3.36 7.14 -8.70
CA SER A 24 -3.60 8.34 -9.53
C SER A 24 -5.08 8.60 -9.79
N GLU A 25 -5.86 7.58 -10.14
CA GLU A 25 -7.30 7.67 -10.39
C GLU A 25 -8.06 8.11 -9.13
N THR A 26 -7.64 7.62 -7.96
CA THR A 26 -8.23 8.01 -6.68
C THR A 26 -7.83 9.44 -6.32
N LEU A 27 -6.62 9.89 -6.65
CA LEU A 27 -6.22 11.28 -6.46
C LEU A 27 -7.03 12.23 -7.34
N VAL A 28 -7.28 11.88 -8.61
CA VAL A 28 -8.16 12.66 -9.51
C VAL A 28 -9.56 12.77 -8.91
N GLU A 29 -10.12 11.67 -8.42
CA GLU A 29 -11.43 11.65 -7.75
C GLU A 29 -11.44 12.56 -6.50
N ILE A 30 -10.40 12.49 -5.67
CA ILE A 30 -10.24 13.34 -4.49
C ILE A 30 -10.21 14.82 -4.87
N VAL A 31 -9.39 15.18 -5.86
CA VAL A 31 -9.22 16.56 -6.32
C VAL A 31 -10.56 17.10 -6.83
N ASN A 32 -11.26 16.34 -7.70
CA ASN A 32 -12.58 16.72 -8.20
C ASN A 32 -13.59 16.96 -7.07
N ASN A 33 -13.59 16.10 -6.04
CA ASN A 33 -14.46 16.27 -4.88
C ASN A 33 -14.10 17.51 -4.03
N ILE A 34 -12.81 17.82 -3.88
CA ILE A 34 -12.36 19.04 -3.20
C ILE A 34 -12.86 20.26 -3.98
N ILE A 35 -12.74 20.29 -5.30
CA ILE A 35 -13.18 21.43 -6.11
C ILE A 35 -14.70 21.60 -6.05
N LEU A 36 -15.46 20.51 -6.20
CA LEU A 36 -16.92 20.57 -6.10
C LEU A 36 -17.40 21.12 -4.73
N LYS A 37 -16.72 20.75 -3.64
CA LYS A 37 -17.05 21.22 -2.29
C LYS A 37 -16.53 22.64 -1.98
N PHE A 38 -15.42 23.05 -2.59
CA PHE A 38 -14.67 24.25 -2.18
C PHE A 38 -14.46 25.29 -3.29
N ASN A 39 -15.12 25.12 -4.44
CA ASN A 39 -15.07 25.89 -5.70
C ASN A 39 -14.38 27.28 -5.62
N THR A 40 -14.86 28.19 -4.77
CA THR A 40 -14.33 29.57 -4.64
C THR A 40 -13.31 29.79 -3.52
N LYS A 41 -13.21 28.89 -2.53
CA LYS A 41 -12.41 29.05 -1.29
C LYS A 41 -11.00 28.45 -1.36
N LEU A 42 -10.69 27.70 -2.42
CA LEU A 42 -9.44 26.96 -2.58
C LEU A 42 -8.69 27.25 -3.89
N LYS A 43 -8.89 28.44 -4.48
CA LYS A 43 -8.24 28.84 -5.74
C LYS A 43 -6.72 28.97 -5.62
N ASN A 44 -6.22 29.35 -4.44
CA ASN A 44 -4.80 29.48 -4.15
C ASN A 44 -4.47 28.77 -2.84
N ILE A 45 -3.37 28.03 -2.83
CA ILE A 45 -2.73 27.50 -1.63
C ILE A 45 -1.33 28.12 -1.50
N ASN A 46 -0.88 28.30 -0.27
CA ASN A 46 0.51 28.71 -0.01
C ASN A 46 1.43 27.48 -0.14
N ASP A 47 1.73 26.79 0.96
CA ASP A 47 2.43 25.51 0.92
C ASP A 47 1.48 24.31 0.78
N LEU A 48 2.02 23.21 0.26
CA LEU A 48 1.46 21.88 0.43
C LEU A 48 2.24 21.14 1.52
N VAL A 49 1.61 20.96 2.68
CA VAL A 49 2.21 20.30 3.85
C VAL A 49 1.76 18.85 3.93
N LEU A 50 2.71 17.93 4.04
CA LEU A 50 2.45 16.50 3.99
C LEU A 50 2.67 15.87 5.37
N ASP A 51 1.61 15.27 5.90
CA ASP A 51 1.59 14.58 7.18
C ASP A 51 1.48 13.07 6.96
N ASP A 52 2.61 12.39 7.15
CA ASP A 52 2.73 10.93 7.12
C ASP A 52 2.79 10.31 8.54
N SER A 53 2.39 11.06 9.58
CA SER A 53 2.57 10.65 11.00
C SER A 53 1.99 9.31 11.34
N TYR A 54 0.96 8.90 10.60
CA TYR A 54 0.11 7.81 11.04
C TYR A 54 0.90 6.50 11.15
N PHE A 55 1.97 6.35 10.34
CA PHE A 55 2.95 5.27 10.46
C PHE A 55 4.29 5.85 10.93
N LYS A 56 5.07 5.05 11.66
CA LYS A 56 6.44 5.41 12.03
C LYS A 56 7.33 5.18 10.81
N ALA A 57 7.82 6.25 10.21
CA ALA A 57 8.78 6.21 9.11
C ALA A 57 10.24 6.14 9.62
N PRO A 58 11.17 5.52 8.87
CA PRO A 58 10.90 4.66 7.71
C PRO A 58 10.30 3.31 8.14
N VAL A 59 9.44 2.74 7.31
CA VAL A 59 8.96 1.36 7.49
C VAL A 59 9.94 0.41 6.82
N LEU A 60 10.53 -0.48 7.61
CA LEU A 60 11.44 -1.51 7.12
C LEU A 60 10.76 -2.88 7.15
N ILE A 61 10.72 -3.55 6.00
CA ILE A 61 10.12 -4.88 5.85
C ILE A 61 11.25 -5.92 5.76
N PRO A 62 11.35 -6.89 6.67
CA PRO A 62 12.34 -7.95 6.55
C PRO A 62 12.18 -8.79 5.29
N GLY A 63 13.28 -9.08 4.60
CA GLY A 63 13.29 -9.97 3.43
C GLY A 63 13.18 -9.26 2.08
N VAL A 64 12.92 -7.95 2.06
CA VAL A 64 13.06 -7.14 0.84
C VAL A 64 14.55 -6.92 0.53
N THR A 65 14.87 -6.80 -0.76
CA THR A 65 16.23 -6.49 -1.23
C THR A 65 16.31 -5.12 -1.87
N SER A 66 17.53 -4.65 -2.15
CA SER A 66 17.73 -3.43 -2.95
C SER A 66 17.54 -3.78 -4.44
N SER A 67 16.30 -3.73 -4.92
CA SER A 67 15.89 -4.06 -6.29
C SER A 67 14.90 -3.02 -6.84
N TYR A 68 14.65 -3.06 -8.15
CA TYR A 68 13.56 -2.32 -8.80
C TYR A 68 12.25 -3.13 -8.90
N GLU A 69 12.21 -4.28 -8.25
CA GLU A 69 11.09 -5.18 -8.22
C GLU A 69 9.94 -4.61 -7.38
N PRO A 70 8.73 -4.39 -7.93
CA PRO A 70 7.66 -3.65 -7.24
C PRO A 70 7.21 -4.26 -5.91
N TYR A 71 7.48 -5.54 -5.70
CA TYR A 71 7.18 -6.25 -4.47
C TYR A 71 8.11 -5.87 -3.30
N ASP A 72 9.20 -5.15 -3.56
CA ASP A 72 10.11 -4.56 -2.58
C ASP A 72 9.77 -3.10 -2.24
N ALA A 73 8.70 -2.54 -2.83
CA ALA A 73 8.35 -1.14 -2.62
C ALA A 73 8.04 -0.83 -1.14
N PRO A 74 8.58 0.28 -0.60
CA PRO A 74 8.43 0.61 0.81
C PRO A 74 7.00 0.99 1.17
N ASN A 75 6.61 0.70 2.40
CA ASN A 75 5.33 1.09 2.98
C ASN A 75 5.37 2.51 3.58
N GLY A 76 4.22 3.18 3.66
CA GLY A 76 4.11 4.54 4.19
C GLY A 76 2.66 4.93 4.54
N ALA A 77 2.50 6.00 5.34
CA ALA A 77 1.16 6.49 5.68
C ALA A 77 0.56 7.36 4.57
N LEU A 78 1.39 8.17 3.91
CA LEU A 78 1.02 8.99 2.76
C LEU A 78 1.94 8.61 1.60
N CYS A 79 1.40 7.79 0.71
CA CYS A 79 2.10 7.17 -0.42
C CYS A 79 1.09 6.92 -1.55
N VAL A 80 1.56 6.93 -2.78
CA VAL A 80 0.73 6.81 -3.98
C VAL A 80 1.31 5.79 -4.95
N ASN A 81 0.47 5.15 -5.76
CA ASN A 81 0.88 4.22 -6.83
C ASN A 81 1.88 3.14 -6.36
N PHE A 82 1.63 2.60 -5.17
CA PHE A 82 2.46 1.58 -4.55
C PHE A 82 3.94 1.99 -4.39
N ASN A 83 4.22 3.30 -4.33
CA ASN A 83 5.56 3.89 -4.29
C ASN A 83 6.46 3.48 -5.47
N THR A 84 5.87 3.36 -6.65
CA THR A 84 6.58 3.04 -7.89
C THR A 84 6.21 3.98 -9.02
N VAL A 85 7.12 4.14 -9.98
CA VAL A 85 6.90 4.96 -11.18
C VAL A 85 7.26 4.12 -12.40
N ASN A 86 6.31 3.98 -13.34
CA ASN A 86 6.51 3.26 -14.59
C ASN A 86 6.82 4.24 -15.72
N PHE A 87 7.86 3.97 -16.50
CA PHE A 87 8.32 4.89 -17.53
C PHE A 87 8.86 4.16 -18.76
N ARG A 88 9.01 4.92 -19.84
CA ARG A 88 9.66 4.49 -21.08
C ARG A 88 10.25 5.70 -21.80
N ARG A 89 11.19 5.49 -22.72
CA ARG A 89 11.55 6.49 -23.72
C ARG A 89 10.48 6.58 -24.81
N ASP A 90 10.24 7.78 -25.30
CA ASP A 90 9.48 8.02 -26.52
C ASP A 90 10.39 7.98 -27.77
N GLN A 91 9.81 8.28 -28.94
CA GLN A 91 10.54 8.28 -30.21
C GLN A 91 11.64 9.35 -30.27
N ASN A 92 11.53 10.40 -29.46
CA ASN A 92 12.50 11.49 -29.36
C ASN A 92 13.57 11.21 -28.28
N GLY A 93 13.55 10.01 -27.70
CA GLY A 93 14.46 9.62 -26.62
C GLY A 93 14.13 10.26 -25.27
N SER A 94 13.03 10.99 -25.12
CA SER A 94 12.64 11.60 -23.85
C SER A 94 11.91 10.61 -22.95
N TYR A 95 12.13 10.69 -21.63
CA TYR A 95 11.37 9.89 -20.68
C TYR A 95 9.92 10.36 -20.61
N VAL A 96 9.00 9.41 -20.74
CA VAL A 96 7.55 9.61 -20.60
C VAL A 96 6.97 8.54 -19.68
N SER A 97 5.78 8.81 -19.14
CA SER A 97 5.08 7.82 -18.32
C SER A 97 4.66 6.63 -19.18
N ALA A 98 4.76 5.43 -18.59
CA ALA A 98 4.20 4.21 -19.15
C ALA A 98 2.80 3.87 -18.56
N GLU A 99 2.20 4.80 -17.81
CA GLU A 99 0.87 4.69 -17.21
C GLU A 99 0.00 5.85 -17.73
N THR A 100 -1.15 5.56 -18.33
CA THR A 100 -2.01 6.60 -18.93
C THR A 100 -2.63 7.51 -17.88
N GLN A 101 -2.85 7.01 -16.67
CA GLN A 101 -3.46 7.73 -15.56
C GLN A 101 -2.43 8.53 -14.73
N THR A 102 -1.14 8.20 -14.82
CA THR A 102 -0.08 8.81 -14.01
C THR A 102 0.83 9.65 -14.89
N PRO A 103 0.93 10.98 -14.69
CA PRO A 103 1.93 11.79 -15.39
C PRO A 103 3.35 11.42 -14.96
N LEU A 104 4.32 11.62 -15.84
CA LEU A 104 5.72 11.57 -15.42
C LEU A 104 6.09 12.90 -14.77
N LEU A 105 6.45 12.87 -13.49
CA LEU A 105 6.79 14.06 -12.73
C LEU A 105 8.30 14.33 -12.80
N PRO A 106 8.74 15.61 -12.91
CA PRO A 106 10.16 15.97 -12.83
C PRO A 106 10.88 15.40 -11.60
N PHE A 107 10.16 15.28 -10.47
CA PHE A 107 10.65 14.69 -9.22
C PHE A 107 11.22 13.26 -9.39
N ALA A 108 10.70 12.46 -10.34
CA ALA A 108 11.14 11.09 -10.57
C ALA A 108 12.29 10.99 -11.59
N LEU A 109 12.62 12.07 -12.31
CA LEU A 109 13.56 12.00 -13.45
C LEU A 109 14.98 11.67 -13.03
N SER A 110 15.49 12.19 -11.91
CA SER A 110 16.84 11.86 -11.44
C SER A 110 16.99 10.36 -11.20
N LYS A 111 16.04 9.77 -10.47
CA LYS A 111 16.02 8.33 -10.15
C LYS A 111 15.82 7.46 -11.39
N ILE A 112 15.03 7.92 -12.36
CA ILE A 112 14.90 7.25 -13.66
C ILE A 112 16.22 7.26 -14.42
N THR A 113 16.90 8.41 -14.50
CA THR A 113 18.20 8.53 -15.16
C THR A 113 19.26 7.66 -14.47
N GLU A 114 19.30 7.67 -13.13
CA GLU A 114 20.19 6.80 -12.33
C GLU A 114 19.93 5.31 -12.54
N SER A 115 18.71 4.93 -12.92
CA SER A 115 18.38 3.53 -13.19
C SER A 115 19.03 2.98 -14.47
N ALA A 116 19.49 3.86 -15.38
CA ALA A 116 20.05 3.53 -16.68
C ALA A 116 19.16 2.64 -17.58
N MET A 117 17.86 2.54 -17.29
CA MET A 117 16.90 1.79 -18.11
C MET A 117 16.23 2.72 -19.13
N ASP A 118 15.98 2.22 -20.35
CA ASP A 118 15.17 2.95 -21.33
C ASP A 118 13.67 2.78 -21.11
N ARG A 119 13.27 1.73 -20.39
CA ARG A 119 11.89 1.46 -19.98
C ARG A 119 11.89 0.58 -18.75
N GLY A 120 10.85 0.70 -17.94
CA GLY A 120 10.67 -0.14 -16.77
C GLY A 120 10.02 0.62 -15.63
N ARG A 121 10.18 0.08 -14.43
CA ARG A 121 9.63 0.63 -13.21
C ARG A 121 10.73 0.90 -12.21
N ILE A 122 10.69 2.07 -11.58
CA ILE A 122 11.55 2.40 -10.43
C ILE A 122 10.73 2.36 -9.15
N ILE A 123 11.43 2.15 -8.03
CA ILE A 123 10.88 2.20 -6.67
C ILE A 123 11.38 3.47 -5.98
N LEU A 124 10.47 4.20 -5.35
CA LEU A 124 10.80 5.37 -4.53
C LEU A 124 11.43 4.96 -3.20
N SER A 125 12.40 5.71 -2.70
CA SER A 125 13.10 5.36 -1.46
C SER A 125 12.29 5.68 -0.20
N PRO A 126 12.35 4.86 0.87
CA PRO A 126 11.82 5.25 2.17
C PRO A 126 12.68 6.33 2.87
N LYS A 127 13.85 6.68 2.32
CA LYS A 127 14.77 7.67 2.89
C LYS A 127 14.38 9.07 2.45
N LYS A 128 14.76 10.08 3.25
CA LYS A 128 14.55 11.51 2.95
C LYS A 128 13.10 11.86 2.57
N ASN A 129 12.12 11.08 3.03
CA ASN A 129 10.69 11.25 2.76
C ASN A 129 10.30 11.19 1.27
N GLU A 130 11.09 10.54 0.41
CA GLU A 130 10.87 10.52 -1.04
C GLU A 130 9.46 10.00 -1.40
N ILE A 131 8.99 8.92 -0.75
CA ILE A 131 7.64 8.38 -0.97
C ILE A 131 6.52 9.40 -0.70
N THR A 132 6.68 10.20 0.35
CA THR A 132 5.67 11.17 0.78
C THR A 132 5.74 12.41 -0.09
N LEU A 133 6.95 12.91 -0.37
CA LEU A 133 7.15 14.03 -1.27
C LEU A 133 6.60 13.73 -2.67
N TYR A 134 6.84 12.53 -3.22
CA TYR A 134 6.26 12.13 -4.51
C TYR A 134 4.73 12.15 -4.48
N ALA A 135 4.11 11.67 -3.40
CA ALA A 135 2.65 11.77 -3.22
C ALA A 135 2.17 13.23 -3.24
N GLY A 136 2.91 14.14 -2.60
CA GLY A 136 2.63 15.58 -2.66
C GLY A 136 2.81 16.18 -4.05
N HIS A 137 3.87 15.82 -4.77
CA HIS A 137 4.08 16.28 -6.14
C HIS A 137 2.98 15.81 -7.09
N LEU A 138 2.54 14.55 -6.96
CA LEU A 138 1.47 14.00 -7.78
C LEU A 138 0.12 14.65 -7.46
N LEU A 139 -0.19 14.86 -6.17
CA LEU A 139 -1.38 15.58 -5.77
C LEU A 139 -1.36 17.02 -6.29
N LEU A 140 -0.24 17.73 -6.14
CA LEU A 140 -0.10 19.11 -6.61
C LEU A 140 -0.27 19.21 -8.12
N TYR A 141 0.24 18.23 -8.88
CA TYR A 141 0.01 18.16 -10.32
C TYR A 141 -1.49 18.15 -10.65
N PHE A 142 -2.27 17.28 -9.99
CA PHE A 142 -3.71 17.19 -10.25
C PHE A 142 -4.48 18.43 -9.76
N LEU A 143 -4.10 19.02 -8.62
CA LEU A 143 -4.67 20.29 -8.16
C LEU A 143 -4.44 21.41 -9.20
N LYS A 144 -3.22 21.51 -9.75
CA LYS A 144 -2.87 22.51 -10.78
C LYS A 144 -3.62 22.29 -12.09
N LYS A 145 -3.85 21.04 -12.48
CA LYS A 145 -4.66 20.69 -13.66
C LYS A 145 -6.08 21.25 -13.56
N GLU A 146 -6.60 21.35 -12.34
CA GLU A 146 -7.91 21.93 -12.04
C GLU A 146 -7.83 23.40 -11.58
N SER A 147 -6.82 24.13 -12.05
CA SER A 147 -6.64 25.58 -11.84
C SER A 147 -6.40 26.03 -10.39
N ILE A 148 -6.06 25.12 -9.46
CA ILE A 148 -5.60 25.51 -8.12
C ILE A 148 -4.13 25.92 -8.19
N LYS A 149 -3.86 27.19 -7.88
CA LYS A 149 -2.49 27.73 -7.86
C LYS A 149 -1.81 27.43 -6.52
N SER A 150 -0.50 27.20 -6.57
CA SER A 150 0.36 27.04 -5.39
C SER A 150 1.50 28.03 -5.48
N ASN A 151 1.65 28.85 -4.45
CA ASN A 151 2.66 29.91 -4.40
C ASN A 151 3.90 29.53 -3.57
N GLY A 152 3.77 28.51 -2.73
CA GLY A 152 4.82 28.02 -1.84
C GLY A 152 5.41 26.68 -2.27
N ILE A 153 5.94 25.96 -1.29
CA ILE A 153 6.69 24.72 -1.49
C ILE A 153 5.91 23.49 -1.03
N ILE A 154 6.37 22.32 -1.45
CA ILE A 154 5.95 21.04 -0.87
C ILE A 154 6.90 20.71 0.27
N ARG A 155 6.39 20.44 1.47
CA ARG A 155 7.20 20.08 2.63
C ARG A 155 6.51 19.10 3.56
N ILE A 156 7.30 18.42 4.39
CA ILE A 156 6.78 17.58 5.47
C ILE A 156 6.32 18.46 6.64
N GLY A 157 5.24 18.08 7.29
CA GLY A 157 4.77 18.73 8.51
C GLY A 157 3.68 17.94 9.21
N ARG A 158 3.26 18.40 10.38
CA ARG A 158 2.20 17.77 11.17
C ARG A 158 0.91 18.57 11.09
N VAL A 159 -0.21 17.87 10.97
CA VAL A 159 -1.52 18.44 11.25
C VAL A 159 -1.68 18.61 12.75
N GLN A 160 -2.02 19.83 13.16
CA GLN A 160 -2.38 20.24 14.51
C GLN A 160 -3.90 20.36 14.56
N LYS A 161 -4.60 19.36 15.12
CA LYS A 161 -6.07 19.24 14.97
C LYS A 161 -6.83 20.40 15.62
N GLU A 162 -6.22 21.04 16.59
CA GLU A 162 -6.76 22.15 17.36
C GLU A 162 -6.69 23.48 16.58
N LEU A 163 -5.73 23.62 15.65
CA LEU A 163 -5.49 24.83 14.86
C LEU A 163 -5.88 24.69 13.39
N ASP A 164 -5.69 23.49 12.84
CA ASP A 164 -5.90 23.20 11.43
C ASP A 164 -7.36 22.82 11.17
N LYS A 165 -8.00 23.54 10.25
CA LYS A 165 -9.39 23.28 9.89
C LYS A 165 -9.46 22.09 8.94
N LEU A 166 -10.12 21.01 9.35
CA LEU A 166 -10.46 19.91 8.43
C LEU A 166 -11.41 20.44 7.35
N ILE A 167 -10.99 20.37 6.10
CA ILE A 167 -11.81 20.78 4.95
C ILE A 167 -12.40 19.56 4.25
N PHE A 168 -11.65 18.48 4.09
CA PHE A 168 -12.13 17.32 3.35
C PHE A 168 -11.56 16.04 3.94
N ARG A 169 -12.40 15.01 4.05
CA ARG A 169 -11.99 13.66 4.42
C ARG A 169 -12.38 12.71 3.31
N TYR A 170 -11.38 12.15 2.66
CA TYR A 170 -11.55 11.07 1.71
C TYR A 170 -11.62 9.73 2.44
N LEU A 171 -12.68 8.97 2.18
CA LEU A 171 -12.77 7.56 2.50
C LEU A 171 -12.51 6.77 1.23
N SER A 172 -11.69 5.73 1.33
CA SER A 172 -11.37 4.88 0.17
C SER A 172 -12.65 4.37 -0.47
N ARG A 173 -12.77 4.53 -1.78
CA ARG A 173 -13.85 3.91 -2.57
C ARG A 173 -13.79 2.37 -2.52
N PHE A 174 -12.65 1.82 -2.11
CA PHE A 174 -12.46 0.39 -1.93
C PHE A 174 -12.77 -0.01 -0.50
N SER A 175 -13.75 -0.89 -0.34
CA SER A 175 -13.98 -1.60 0.92
C SER A 175 -12.78 -2.46 1.30
N LEU A 176 -12.65 -2.80 2.58
CA LEU A 176 -11.60 -3.72 3.03
C LEU A 176 -11.65 -5.07 2.29
N LYS A 177 -12.86 -5.57 1.96
CA LYS A 177 -13.02 -6.79 1.16
C LYS A 177 -12.42 -6.65 -0.24
N GLN A 178 -12.62 -5.52 -0.92
CA GLN A 178 -12.03 -5.26 -2.23
C GLN A 178 -10.51 -5.09 -2.16
N VAL A 179 -10.00 -4.43 -1.12
CA VAL A 179 -8.55 -4.32 -0.88
C VAL A 179 -7.92 -5.71 -0.68
N VAL A 180 -8.54 -6.55 0.15
CA VAL A 180 -8.10 -7.94 0.39
C VAL A 180 -8.21 -8.78 -0.88
N SER A 181 -9.27 -8.61 -1.68
CA SER A 181 -9.41 -9.28 -2.98
C SER A 181 -8.24 -8.93 -3.91
N LYS A 182 -7.91 -7.64 -4.06
CA LYS A 182 -6.77 -7.18 -4.89
C LYS A 182 -5.43 -7.69 -4.37
N LEU A 183 -5.25 -7.73 -3.05
CA LEU A 183 -4.09 -8.35 -2.42
C LEU A 183 -3.95 -9.83 -2.81
N LEU A 184 -5.03 -10.60 -2.69
CA LEU A 184 -5.00 -12.04 -2.93
C LEU A 184 -4.84 -12.38 -4.41
N GLU A 185 -5.51 -11.61 -5.29
CA GLU A 185 -5.45 -11.76 -6.74
C GLU A 185 -4.05 -11.47 -7.31
N HIS A 186 -3.43 -10.36 -6.89
CA HIS A 186 -2.14 -9.93 -7.43
C HIS A 186 -0.95 -10.30 -6.54
N SER A 187 -1.17 -10.97 -5.41
CA SER A 187 -0.12 -11.28 -4.42
C SER A 187 0.68 -10.05 -4.01
N ASN A 188 0.01 -8.92 -3.76
CA ASN A 188 0.67 -7.64 -3.63
C ASN A 188 1.29 -7.42 -2.23
N ASN A 189 2.62 -7.49 -2.13
CA ASN A 189 3.34 -7.33 -0.87
C ASN A 189 3.10 -5.99 -0.17
N PHE A 190 3.02 -4.91 -0.95
CA PHE A 190 2.77 -3.58 -0.42
C PHE A 190 1.42 -3.51 0.31
N ILE A 191 0.35 -4.02 -0.30
CA ILE A 191 -0.99 -4.06 0.32
C ILE A 191 -0.96 -4.90 1.61
N ALA A 192 -0.29 -6.06 1.58
CA ALA A 192 -0.21 -6.96 2.74
C ALA A 192 0.40 -6.26 3.96
N ASN A 193 1.54 -5.60 3.75
CA ASN A 193 2.25 -4.89 4.81
C ASN A 193 1.55 -3.60 5.25
N GLN A 194 0.90 -2.86 4.33
CA GLN A 194 0.05 -1.72 4.69
C GLN A 194 -1.08 -2.15 5.64
N LEU A 195 -1.81 -3.22 5.30
CA LEU A 195 -2.90 -3.73 6.11
C LEU A 195 -2.43 -4.21 7.48
N LEU A 196 -1.28 -4.90 7.54
CA LEU A 196 -0.69 -5.37 8.80
C LEU A 196 -0.36 -4.20 9.73
N ILE A 197 0.30 -3.15 9.22
CA ILE A 197 0.68 -1.97 10.01
C ILE A 197 -0.56 -1.18 10.43
N ALA A 198 -1.53 -1.01 9.53
CA ALA A 198 -2.79 -0.33 9.81
C ALA A 198 -3.59 -1.06 10.90
N ALA A 199 -3.65 -2.40 10.86
CA ALA A 199 -4.26 -3.20 11.92
C ALA A 199 -3.55 -2.98 13.27
N GLY A 200 -2.22 -2.97 13.27
CA GLY A 200 -1.42 -2.65 14.46
C GLY A 200 -1.72 -1.26 15.03
N ALA A 201 -1.81 -0.24 14.17
CA ALA A 201 -2.18 1.12 14.56
C ALA A 201 -3.61 1.21 15.11
N LYS A 202 -4.54 0.43 14.53
CA LYS A 202 -5.93 0.38 14.99
C LYS A 202 -6.06 -0.23 16.39
N VAL A 203 -5.27 -1.28 16.68
CA VAL A 203 -5.32 -2.01 17.96
C VAL A 203 -4.51 -1.29 19.05
N TYR A 204 -3.32 -0.78 18.72
CA TYR A 204 -2.36 -0.23 19.70
C TYR A 204 -2.10 1.28 19.56
N GLY A 205 -2.94 1.99 18.79
CA GLY A 205 -2.81 3.41 18.51
C GLY A 205 -1.68 3.78 17.52
N PRO A 206 -1.74 4.98 16.93
CA PRO A 206 -0.65 5.52 16.10
C PRO A 206 0.57 5.94 16.93
N PRO A 207 1.75 6.12 16.32
CA PRO A 207 2.05 5.72 14.95
C PRO A 207 2.03 4.18 14.81
N GLY A 208 1.52 3.71 13.67
CA GLY A 208 1.57 2.32 13.26
C GLY A 208 3.01 1.89 13.03
N THR A 209 3.33 0.66 13.46
CA THR A 209 4.64 0.05 13.24
C THR A 209 4.45 -1.40 12.80
N LEU A 210 5.45 -1.95 12.11
CA LEU A 210 5.45 -3.37 11.76
C LEU A 210 5.31 -4.25 13.02
N ASN A 211 6.02 -3.91 14.10
CA ASN A 211 5.94 -4.63 15.38
C ASN A 211 4.52 -4.61 15.98
N LYS A 212 3.82 -3.47 15.94
CA LYS A 212 2.41 -3.38 16.38
C LYS A 212 1.52 -4.28 15.52
N GLY A 213 1.75 -4.32 14.21
CA GLY A 213 1.02 -5.18 13.28
C GLY A 213 1.25 -6.66 13.56
N ILE A 214 2.51 -7.08 13.68
CA ILE A 214 2.90 -8.46 14.05
C ILE A 214 2.27 -8.85 15.39
N ARG A 215 2.37 -7.98 16.41
CA ARG A 215 1.78 -8.22 17.73
C ARG A 215 0.27 -8.41 17.63
N ALA A 216 -0.43 -7.64 16.81
CA ALA A 216 -1.87 -7.80 16.58
C ALA A 216 -2.19 -9.14 15.90
N ALA A 217 -1.43 -9.52 14.86
CA ALA A 217 -1.61 -10.78 14.15
C ALA A 217 -1.35 -12.01 15.04
N ILE A 218 -0.26 -12.00 15.82
CA ILE A 218 0.08 -13.09 16.75
C ILE A 218 -0.97 -13.18 17.87
N ALA A 219 -1.38 -12.06 18.45
CA ALA A 219 -2.44 -12.05 19.46
C ALA A 219 -3.75 -12.61 18.90
N TYR A 220 -4.12 -12.25 17.67
CA TYR A 220 -5.31 -12.79 17.01
C TYR A 220 -5.19 -14.31 16.78
N ALA A 221 -4.05 -14.78 16.27
CA ALA A 221 -3.78 -16.19 16.03
C ALA A 221 -3.85 -17.02 17.32
N LYS A 222 -3.24 -16.52 18.41
CA LYS A 222 -3.28 -17.18 19.72
C LYS A 222 -4.69 -17.19 20.31
N ASN A 223 -5.30 -16.02 20.45
CA ASN A 223 -6.51 -15.87 21.23
C ASN A 223 -7.76 -16.41 20.51
N ASN A 224 -7.85 -16.20 19.19
CA ASN A 224 -9.04 -16.54 18.39
C ASN A 224 -8.87 -17.85 17.62
N LEU A 225 -7.67 -18.17 17.13
CA LEU A 225 -7.43 -19.35 16.30
C LEU A 225 -6.78 -20.52 17.06
N LYS A 226 -6.33 -20.29 18.31
CA LYS A 226 -5.58 -21.25 19.14
C LYS A 226 -4.37 -21.79 18.38
N ILE A 227 -3.57 -20.86 17.84
CA ILE A 227 -2.32 -21.13 17.12
C ILE A 227 -1.17 -20.48 17.91
N ASP A 228 -0.34 -21.32 18.53
CA ASP A 228 0.78 -20.86 19.37
C ASP A 228 2.14 -20.90 18.64
N ASN A 229 2.32 -21.82 17.69
CA ASN A 229 3.60 -22.05 17.01
C ASN A 229 3.61 -21.44 15.60
N ILE A 230 3.61 -20.11 15.52
CA ILE A 230 3.84 -19.36 14.28
C ILE A 230 4.92 -18.30 14.47
N ASN A 231 5.71 -18.07 13.43
CA ASN A 231 6.59 -16.92 13.35
C ASN A 231 6.12 -16.03 12.21
N VAL A 232 5.74 -14.80 12.52
CA VAL A 232 5.33 -13.78 11.55
C VAL A 232 6.22 -12.58 11.76
N VAL A 233 7.02 -12.24 10.74
CA VAL A 233 7.92 -11.08 10.80
C VAL A 233 7.51 -9.97 9.84
N GLU A 234 6.55 -10.25 8.94
CA GLU A 234 5.87 -9.29 8.07
C GLU A 234 4.64 -9.94 7.42
N GLY A 235 3.86 -9.18 6.65
CA GLY A 235 2.52 -9.56 6.20
C GLY A 235 2.44 -10.20 4.81
N SER A 236 3.45 -10.03 3.96
CA SER A 236 3.42 -10.48 2.55
C SER A 236 3.87 -11.92 2.33
N GLY A 237 4.69 -12.45 3.25
CA GLY A 237 5.34 -13.75 3.09
C GLY A 237 6.71 -13.69 2.42
N ILE A 238 7.24 -12.50 2.06
CA ILE A 238 8.55 -12.38 1.41
C ILE A 238 9.70 -12.78 2.33
N SER A 239 9.56 -12.58 3.65
CA SER A 239 10.64 -12.89 4.57
C SER A 239 10.84 -14.38 4.74
N ARG A 240 12.09 -14.83 4.57
CA ARG A 240 12.55 -16.17 4.95
C ARG A 240 12.58 -16.44 6.46
N ARG A 241 11.97 -15.58 7.27
CA ARG A 241 11.82 -15.84 8.71
C ARG A 241 10.38 -16.21 9.04
N ASN A 242 9.43 -16.02 8.13
CA ASN A 242 8.07 -16.47 8.37
C ASN A 242 8.02 -18.00 8.50
N ARG A 243 7.28 -18.50 9.49
CA ARG A 243 7.09 -19.93 9.74
C ARG A 243 5.64 -20.19 10.09
N ILE A 244 5.01 -21.09 9.36
CA ILE A 244 3.67 -21.56 9.66
C ILE A 244 3.51 -23.01 9.23
N SER A 245 2.87 -23.83 10.06
CA SER A 245 2.56 -25.22 9.72
C SER A 245 1.34 -25.31 8.83
N ALA A 246 1.21 -26.40 8.06
CA ALA A 246 0.01 -26.67 7.27
C ALA A 246 -1.25 -26.75 8.15
N LYS A 247 -1.13 -27.32 9.36
CA LYS A 247 -2.21 -27.40 10.36
C LYS A 247 -2.67 -26.02 10.84
N SER A 248 -1.72 -25.09 11.05
CA SER A 248 -2.04 -23.71 11.44
C SER A 248 -2.71 -22.94 10.29
N LEU A 249 -2.24 -23.10 9.05
CA LEU A 249 -2.89 -22.51 7.87
C LEU A 249 -4.30 -23.07 7.66
N TYR A 250 -4.52 -24.36 7.87
CA TYR A 250 -5.84 -24.97 7.81
C TYR A 250 -6.81 -24.30 8.79
N LYS A 251 -6.39 -24.03 10.03
CA LYS A 251 -7.21 -23.30 11.02
C LYS A 251 -7.57 -21.89 10.54
N ILE A 252 -6.63 -21.18 9.92
CA ILE A 252 -6.88 -19.85 9.34
C ILE A 252 -7.93 -19.97 8.22
N LEU A 253 -7.78 -20.94 7.31
CA LEU A 253 -8.73 -21.17 6.22
C LEU A 253 -10.13 -21.54 6.76
N LYS A 254 -10.24 -22.33 7.82
CA LYS A 254 -11.56 -22.62 8.41
C LYS A 254 -12.33 -21.37 8.83
N VAL A 255 -11.66 -20.34 9.35
CA VAL A 255 -12.29 -19.06 9.69
C VAL A 255 -12.46 -18.17 8.45
N PHE A 256 -11.58 -18.30 7.46
CA PHE A 256 -11.64 -17.53 6.22
C PHE A 256 -12.65 -18.08 5.19
N GLU A 257 -13.25 -19.25 5.42
CA GLU A 257 -14.17 -19.93 4.48
C GLU A 257 -15.32 -19.02 3.96
N PRO A 258 -15.98 -18.17 4.78
CA PRO A 258 -16.99 -17.23 4.28
C PRO A 258 -16.46 -16.18 3.29
N TYR A 259 -15.14 -15.99 3.25
CA TYR A 259 -14.44 -15.04 2.39
C TYR A 259 -13.65 -15.72 1.26
N HIS A 260 -13.84 -17.03 1.03
CA HIS A 260 -13.11 -17.79 0.00
C HIS A 260 -13.17 -17.15 -1.41
N SER A 261 -14.29 -16.47 -1.74
CA SER A 261 -14.49 -15.80 -3.03
C SER A 261 -13.58 -14.59 -3.26
N LEU A 262 -12.89 -14.09 -2.22
CA LEU A 262 -11.86 -13.07 -2.36
C LEU A 262 -10.54 -13.63 -2.93
N MET A 263 -10.35 -14.95 -2.92
CA MET A 263 -9.16 -15.60 -3.50
C MET A 263 -9.27 -15.73 -5.02
N HIS A 264 -8.12 -15.86 -5.68
CA HIS A 264 -8.08 -16.17 -7.10
C HIS A 264 -8.84 -17.47 -7.40
N ARG A 265 -9.74 -17.42 -8.38
CA ARG A 265 -10.55 -18.56 -8.81
C ARG A 265 -10.04 -19.11 -10.14
N LYS A 266 -9.75 -20.41 -10.19
CA LYS A 266 -9.52 -21.16 -11.44
C LYS A 266 -10.34 -22.44 -11.43
N GLY A 267 -11.30 -22.53 -12.34
CA GLY A 267 -12.26 -23.63 -12.38
C GLY A 267 -13.02 -23.76 -11.05
N ARG A 268 -12.83 -24.90 -10.37
CA ARG A 268 -13.46 -25.23 -9.08
C ARG A 268 -12.61 -24.86 -7.86
N ALA A 269 -11.42 -24.29 -8.05
CA ALA A 269 -10.52 -23.95 -6.96
C ALA A 269 -10.50 -22.44 -6.68
N PHE A 270 -10.54 -22.08 -5.41
CA PHE A 270 -10.25 -20.75 -4.87
C PHE A 270 -8.94 -20.86 -4.10
N TYR A 271 -7.90 -20.13 -4.47
CA TYR A 271 -6.60 -20.33 -3.84
C TYR A 271 -5.71 -19.10 -3.85
N LYS A 272 -4.73 -19.15 -2.94
CA LYS A 272 -3.57 -18.27 -2.95
C LYS A 272 -2.32 -19.09 -3.20
N THR A 273 -1.45 -18.58 -4.07
CA THR A 273 -0.11 -19.11 -4.32
C THR A 273 0.91 -18.44 -3.41
N GLY A 274 2.03 -19.10 -3.15
CA GLY A 274 3.21 -18.45 -2.58
C GLY A 274 4.46 -19.07 -3.19
N THR A 275 5.32 -18.21 -3.74
CA THR A 275 6.50 -18.64 -4.50
C THR A 275 7.70 -17.84 -4.03
N LEU A 276 8.76 -18.53 -3.62
CA LEU A 276 10.10 -17.98 -3.43
C LEU A 276 11.12 -18.99 -3.98
N LYS A 277 12.38 -18.61 -4.14
CA LYS A 277 13.44 -19.55 -4.58
C LYS A 277 13.49 -20.77 -3.63
N GLY A 278 13.11 -21.94 -4.14
CA GLY A 278 13.04 -23.20 -3.38
C GLY A 278 11.76 -23.43 -2.58
N ILE A 279 10.72 -22.60 -2.77
CA ILE A 279 9.45 -22.67 -2.04
C ILE A 279 8.29 -22.53 -3.03
N ASN A 280 7.36 -23.48 -3.00
CA ASN A 280 6.11 -23.41 -3.74
C ASN A 280 4.95 -23.85 -2.85
N THR A 281 3.97 -22.97 -2.69
CA THR A 281 2.84 -23.20 -1.81
C THR A 281 1.54 -22.89 -2.52
N ARG A 282 0.49 -23.64 -2.17
CA ARG A 282 -0.87 -23.35 -2.59
C ARG A 282 -1.84 -23.71 -1.47
N VAL A 283 -2.70 -22.76 -1.14
CA VAL A 283 -3.66 -22.91 -0.03
C VAL A 283 -5.02 -22.36 -0.47
N GLY A 284 -6.11 -22.98 -0.01
CA GLY A 284 -7.44 -22.50 -0.32
C GLY A 284 -8.50 -23.59 -0.27
N TYR A 285 -9.42 -23.58 -1.24
CA TYR A 285 -10.60 -24.43 -1.28
C TYR A 285 -10.83 -25.02 -2.67
N ILE A 286 -11.38 -26.23 -2.72
CA ILE A 286 -11.90 -26.86 -3.95
C ILE A 286 -13.39 -27.13 -3.75
N VAL A 287 -14.20 -26.74 -4.74
CA VAL A 287 -15.64 -26.98 -4.76
C VAL A 287 -15.93 -28.33 -5.42
N ASN A 288 -16.70 -29.20 -4.76
CA ASN A 288 -17.17 -30.45 -5.39
C ASN A 288 -18.40 -30.21 -6.29
N ALA A 289 -18.88 -31.26 -6.97
CA ALA A 289 -20.05 -31.14 -7.85
C ALA A 289 -21.35 -30.69 -7.14
N LYS A 290 -21.43 -30.86 -5.82
CA LYS A 290 -22.59 -30.47 -4.98
C LYS A 290 -22.43 -29.07 -4.35
N GLY A 291 -21.41 -28.29 -4.75
CA GLY A 291 -21.16 -26.96 -4.20
C GLY A 291 -20.45 -26.92 -2.83
N LYS A 292 -20.07 -28.07 -2.26
CA LYS A 292 -19.36 -28.14 -0.97
C LYS A 292 -17.89 -27.76 -1.13
N LEU A 293 -17.40 -26.89 -0.26
CA LEU A 293 -15.99 -26.47 -0.18
C LEU A 293 -15.15 -27.49 0.61
N TYR A 294 -13.99 -27.83 0.07
CA TYR A 294 -12.95 -28.62 0.74
C TYR A 294 -11.69 -27.79 0.86
N CYS A 295 -11.27 -27.52 2.09
CA CYS A 295 -10.03 -26.81 2.38
C CYS A 295 -8.82 -27.67 2.02
N PHE A 296 -7.79 -27.08 1.42
CA PHE A 296 -6.51 -27.72 1.15
C PHE A 296 -5.34 -26.80 1.49
N VAL A 297 -4.22 -27.40 1.90
CA VAL A 297 -2.97 -26.70 2.21
C VAL A 297 -1.81 -27.55 1.67
N VAL A 298 -1.06 -27.01 0.72
CA VAL A 298 0.12 -27.66 0.13
C VAL A 298 1.31 -26.73 0.31
N LEU A 299 2.31 -27.18 1.08
CA LEU A 299 3.56 -26.46 1.33
C LEU A 299 4.72 -27.33 0.83
N LEU A 300 5.39 -26.92 -0.24
CA LEU A 300 6.55 -27.61 -0.79
C LEU A 300 7.79 -26.74 -0.61
N ASN A 301 8.74 -27.22 0.19
CA ASN A 301 10.01 -26.57 0.43
C ASN A 301 11.14 -27.50 -0.02
N THR A 302 12.13 -26.99 -0.73
CA THR A 302 13.33 -27.75 -1.07
C THR A 302 14.19 -27.92 0.20
N PRO A 303 14.56 -29.17 0.59
CA PRO A 303 15.47 -29.41 1.69
C PRO A 303 16.76 -28.59 1.56
N GLY A 304 17.26 -28.02 2.66
CA GLY A 304 18.46 -27.17 2.66
C GLY A 304 18.26 -25.73 2.16
N LYS A 305 17.09 -25.38 1.63
CA LYS A 305 16.70 -23.99 1.32
C LYS A 305 15.57 -23.61 2.27
N SER A 306 15.91 -23.14 3.47
CA SER A 306 14.92 -22.84 4.48
C SER A 306 13.94 -21.74 4.02
N THR A 307 12.68 -21.98 4.42
CA THR A 307 11.65 -20.96 4.66
C THR A 307 12.20 -19.77 5.40
#